data_AF-A0A2K8PG77-F1
#
_entry.id   AF-A0A2K8PG77-F1
#
_cell.length_a   1.000
_cell.length_b   1.000
_cell.length_c   1.000
_cell.angle_alpha   90.00
_cell.angle_beta   90.00
_cell.angle_gamma   90.00
#
_symmetry.space_group_name_H-M   'P 1'
#
loop_
_entity.id
_entity.type
_entity.pdbx_description
1 polymer ?
#
loop_
_entity_poly.entity_id
_entity_poly.type
_entity_poly.pdbx_seq_one_letter_code
_entity_poly.pdbx_strand_id
1 'polypeptide(L)'
;MLTLHTAELLVAGPGSAPVEGGAVLVEGDRIVRVGPYGELAAAAPHARVRRWPGVLTPGLLARGADVLLEGTYYPDDPSETTELGAGPITGAEALAALGMTEARWGNSARRGTQKLLARGVVAVAGRFTIPSVRAAVVRSGLTVVPPAPYAGPPSLDPLAGLGAPDGAFHGELREGAAARFAVFAVAGPAELPERGASTCVATVIGGRLLHRRR
;
A
#
# COMPACT_ATOMS: atom_id res chain seq x y z
N MET A 1 4.60 -16.84 -14.39
CA MET A 1 3.35 -16.44 -15.09
C MET A 1 3.45 -14.98 -15.43
N LEU A 2 3.38 -14.65 -16.71
CA LEU A 2 3.40 -13.28 -17.21
C LEU A 2 2.01 -12.63 -17.01
N THR A 3 1.95 -11.47 -16.35
CA THR A 3 0.70 -10.76 -16.05
C THR A 3 0.81 -9.30 -16.49
N LEU A 4 -0.18 -8.82 -17.21
CA LEU A 4 -0.26 -7.44 -17.67
C LEU A 4 -1.34 -6.70 -16.86
N HIS A 5 -0.93 -5.68 -16.12
CA HIS A 5 -1.82 -4.80 -15.36
C HIS A 5 -2.00 -3.50 -16.15
N THR A 6 -3.23 -3.12 -16.46
CA THR A 6 -3.54 -1.89 -17.19
C THR A 6 -4.64 -1.10 -16.49
N ALA A 7 -4.58 0.22 -16.60
CA ALA A 7 -5.56 1.14 -16.08
C ALA A 7 -5.80 2.29 -17.08
N GLU A 8 -6.71 3.21 -16.75
CA GLU A 8 -7.03 4.38 -17.59
C GLU A 8 -5.81 5.30 -17.74
N LEU A 9 -5.07 5.47 -16.64
CA LEU A 9 -3.79 6.19 -16.61
C LEU A 9 -2.72 5.37 -15.88
N LEU A 10 -1.48 5.50 -16.32
CA LEU A 10 -0.30 5.03 -15.59
C LEU A 10 0.63 6.20 -15.29
N VAL A 11 1.03 6.36 -14.03
CA VAL A 11 2.14 7.23 -13.64
C VAL A 11 3.31 6.34 -13.25
N ALA A 12 4.44 6.44 -13.97
CA ALA A 12 5.57 5.56 -13.75
C ALA A 12 6.34 5.89 -12.47
N GLY A 13 6.32 7.15 -12.02
CA GLY A 13 7.04 7.59 -10.84
C GLY A 13 6.89 9.08 -10.59
N PRO A 14 7.57 9.60 -9.55
CA PRO A 14 7.62 11.04 -9.28
C PRO A 14 8.02 11.84 -10.53
N GLY A 15 7.32 12.94 -10.79
CA GLY A 15 7.56 13.82 -11.94
C GLY A 15 7.31 13.20 -13.33
N SER A 16 6.85 11.95 -13.41
CA SER A 16 6.58 11.29 -14.68
C SER A 16 5.25 11.76 -15.27
N ALA A 17 5.23 12.04 -16.57
CA ALA A 17 3.99 12.29 -17.29
C ALA A 17 3.08 11.05 -17.27
N PRO A 18 1.75 11.20 -17.07
CA PRO A 18 0.83 10.09 -17.17
C PRO A 18 0.79 9.49 -18.58
N VAL A 19 0.72 8.17 -18.66
CA VAL A 19 0.53 7.41 -19.91
C VAL A 19 -0.93 6.98 -19.98
N GLU A 20 -1.67 7.51 -20.96
CA GLU A 20 -3.05 7.10 -21.25
C GLU A 20 -3.11 5.62 -21.67
N GLY A 21 -4.05 4.88 -21.09
CA GLY A 21 -4.17 3.43 -21.30
C GLY A 21 -2.88 2.68 -20.95
N GLY A 22 -2.10 3.20 -19.99
CA GLY A 22 -0.81 2.63 -19.63
C GLY A 22 -0.91 1.26 -18.95
N ALA A 23 0.19 0.53 -18.98
CA ALA A 23 0.28 -0.82 -18.44
C ALA A 23 1.67 -1.16 -17.88
N VAL A 24 1.68 -2.10 -16.94
CA VAL A 24 2.88 -2.76 -16.40
C VAL A 24 2.80 -4.24 -16.72
N LEU A 25 3.80 -4.75 -17.43
CA LEU A 25 4.02 -6.17 -17.67
C LEU A 25 4.92 -6.75 -16.57
N VAL A 26 4.45 -7.81 -15.91
CA VAL A 26 5.10 -8.40 -14.75
C VAL A 26 5.38 -9.88 -14.99
N GLU A 27 6.59 -10.31 -14.69
CA GLU A 27 6.99 -11.71 -14.63
C GLU A 27 7.60 -12.03 -13.26
N GLY A 28 7.01 -13.00 -12.57
CA GLY A 28 7.44 -13.33 -11.21
C GLY A 28 7.30 -12.13 -10.28
N ASP A 29 8.40 -11.69 -9.69
CA ASP A 29 8.46 -10.52 -8.81
C ASP A 29 8.99 -9.25 -9.50
N ARG A 30 9.19 -9.26 -10.82
CA ARG A 30 9.81 -8.17 -11.58
C ARG A 30 8.91 -7.58 -12.66
N ILE A 31 9.12 -6.28 -12.87
CA ILE A 31 8.57 -5.55 -14.00
C ILE A 31 9.43 -5.84 -15.23
N VAL A 32 8.82 -6.40 -16.26
CA VAL A 32 9.45 -6.68 -17.55
C VAL A 32 9.40 -5.45 -18.44
N ARG A 33 8.28 -4.73 -18.45
CA ARG A 33 8.12 -3.52 -19.26
C ARG A 33 7.00 -2.63 -18.72
N VAL A 34 7.11 -1.33 -18.97
CA VAL A 34 6.09 -0.32 -18.68
C VAL A 34 5.85 0.48 -19.96
N GLY A 35 4.60 0.80 -20.27
CA GLY A 35 4.26 1.53 -21.49
C GLY A 35 2.78 1.44 -21.86
N PRO A 36 2.41 1.86 -23.08
CA PRO A 36 1.03 1.76 -23.56
C PRO A 36 0.52 0.32 -23.59
N TYR A 37 -0.73 0.10 -23.17
CA TYR A 37 -1.35 -1.23 -23.16
C TYR A 37 -1.27 -1.95 -24.50
N GLY A 38 -1.56 -1.25 -25.60
CA GLY A 38 -1.63 -1.84 -26.94
C GLY A 38 -0.30 -2.48 -27.37
N GLU A 39 0.81 -1.78 -27.13
CA GLU A 39 2.15 -2.27 -27.45
C GLU A 39 2.53 -3.48 -26.60
N LEU A 40 2.28 -3.42 -25.29
CA LEU A 40 2.61 -4.53 -24.38
C LEU A 40 1.74 -5.76 -24.64
N ALA A 41 0.45 -5.57 -24.94
CA ALA A 41 -0.46 -6.66 -25.26
C ALA A 41 -0.08 -7.35 -26.59
N ALA A 42 0.36 -6.59 -27.59
CA ALA A 42 0.84 -7.14 -28.86
C ALA A 42 2.16 -7.91 -28.68
N ALA A 43 3.07 -7.41 -27.85
CA ALA A 43 4.35 -8.07 -27.56
C ALA A 43 4.21 -9.32 -26.68
N ALA A 44 3.16 -9.38 -25.85
CA ALA A 44 2.92 -10.47 -24.90
C ALA A 44 1.46 -10.99 -24.96
N PRO A 45 1.01 -11.57 -26.09
CA PRO A 45 -0.40 -11.93 -26.32
C PRO A 45 -0.92 -13.02 -25.37
N HIS A 46 -0.02 -13.79 -24.76
CA HIS A 46 -0.35 -14.85 -23.80
C HIS A 46 -0.33 -14.38 -22.34
N ALA A 47 0.02 -13.11 -22.08
CA ALA A 47 0.03 -12.56 -20.73
C ALA A 47 -1.39 -12.52 -20.16
N ARG A 48 -1.53 -12.90 -18.88
CA ARG A 48 -2.81 -12.74 -18.19
C ARG A 48 -3.11 -11.25 -18.02
N VAL A 49 -4.20 -10.77 -18.61
CA VAL A 49 -4.58 -9.35 -18.51
C VAL A 49 -5.45 -9.08 -17.28
N ARG A 50 -5.13 -8.01 -16.56
CA ARG A 50 -5.93 -7.44 -15.47
C ARG A 50 -6.18 -5.97 -15.77
N ARG A 51 -7.45 -5.62 -15.94
CA ARG A 51 -7.90 -4.25 -16.17
C ARG A 51 -8.42 -3.65 -14.87
N TRP A 52 -8.03 -2.41 -14.60
CA TRP A 52 -8.41 -1.67 -13.41
C TRP A 52 -8.96 -0.29 -13.79
N PRO A 53 -9.88 0.29 -13.00
CA PRO A 53 -10.28 1.68 -13.18
C PRO A 53 -9.20 2.65 -12.66
N GLY A 54 -9.22 3.89 -13.15
CA GLY A 54 -8.43 4.99 -12.62
C GLY A 54 -6.93 4.88 -12.90
N VAL A 55 -6.12 5.18 -11.88
CA VAL A 55 -4.68 5.46 -12.04
C VAL A 55 -3.82 4.36 -11.41
N LEU A 56 -2.94 3.75 -12.22
CA LEU A 56 -1.88 2.84 -11.77
C LEU A 56 -0.62 3.65 -11.46
N THR A 57 -0.05 3.46 -10.27
CA THR A 57 1.12 4.21 -9.77
C THR A 57 2.09 3.28 -9.03
N PRO A 58 3.34 3.71 -8.71
CA PRO A 58 4.12 3.04 -7.68
C PRO A 58 3.31 2.87 -6.39
N GLY A 59 3.59 1.80 -5.66
CA GLY A 59 2.96 1.63 -4.36
C GLY A 59 3.41 2.72 -3.38
N LEU A 60 2.65 2.93 -2.31
CA LEU A 60 2.92 4.00 -1.36
C LEU A 60 3.88 3.56 -0.24
N LEU A 61 4.60 4.53 0.32
CA LEU A 61 5.41 4.42 1.53
C LEU A 61 4.66 5.02 2.72
N ALA A 62 4.27 4.18 3.69
CA ALA A 62 3.73 4.68 4.96
C ALA A 62 4.87 5.01 5.94
N ARG A 63 4.79 6.19 6.57
CA ARG A 63 5.77 6.67 7.56
C ARG A 63 5.20 6.59 8.97
N GLY A 64 6.07 6.56 9.98
CA GLY A 64 5.65 6.37 11.38
C GLY A 64 5.01 5.00 11.62
N ALA A 65 5.47 3.97 10.91
CA ALA A 65 4.82 2.66 10.91
C ALA A 65 4.98 1.90 12.24
N ASP A 66 6.03 2.19 12.99
CA ASP A 66 6.21 1.77 14.38
C ASP A 66 5.07 2.29 15.27
N VAL A 67 4.68 3.56 15.15
CA VAL A 67 3.53 4.07 15.89
C VAL A 67 2.21 3.46 15.39
N LEU A 68 2.06 3.30 14.07
CA LEU A 68 0.85 2.70 13.50
C LEU A 68 0.68 1.23 13.88
N LEU A 69 1.75 0.48 14.13
CA LEU A 69 1.67 -0.98 14.31
C LEU A 69 2.09 -1.48 15.70
N GLU A 70 2.89 -0.71 16.44
CA GLU A 70 3.30 -0.97 17.84
C GLU A 70 2.76 0.10 18.82
N GLY A 71 2.32 1.25 18.33
CA GLY A 71 1.72 2.32 19.15
C GLY A 71 0.20 2.44 19.02
N THR A 72 -0.43 1.52 18.28
CA THR A 72 -1.87 1.55 17.99
C THR A 72 -2.49 0.16 18.09
N TYR A 73 -3.61 0.07 18.81
CA TYR A 73 -4.48 -1.09 18.81
C TYR A 73 -5.67 -0.88 17.87
N TYR A 74 -5.94 -1.85 16.99
CA TYR A 74 -7.09 -1.82 16.09
C TYR A 74 -8.10 -2.89 16.50
N PRO A 75 -9.20 -2.54 17.16
CA PRO A 75 -10.33 -3.45 17.37
C PRO A 75 -10.94 -3.92 16.04
N ASP A 76 -11.44 -5.16 15.96
CA ASP A 76 -12.17 -5.60 14.76
C ASP A 76 -13.30 -6.61 14.97
N ASP A 77 -13.26 -7.47 15.97
CA ASP A 77 -14.35 -8.42 16.17
C ASP A 77 -15.57 -7.75 16.82
N PRO A 78 -16.80 -8.25 16.58
CA PRO A 78 -18.01 -7.62 17.10
C PRO A 78 -18.04 -7.47 18.63
N SER A 79 -17.45 -8.41 19.36
CA SER A 79 -17.46 -8.33 20.83
C SER A 79 -16.49 -7.25 21.32
N GLU A 80 -15.29 -7.24 20.77
CA GLU A 80 -14.27 -6.26 21.10
C GLU A 80 -14.67 -4.84 20.69
N THR A 81 -15.26 -4.67 19.51
CA THR A 81 -15.75 -3.36 19.05
C THR A 81 -16.97 -2.85 19.82
N THR A 82 -17.78 -3.74 20.41
CA THR A 82 -18.87 -3.34 21.31
C THR A 82 -18.33 -2.77 22.62
N GLU A 83 -17.27 -3.36 23.16
CA GLU A 83 -16.66 -2.94 24.42
C GLU A 83 -15.73 -1.73 24.27
N LEU A 84 -14.85 -1.76 23.26
CA LEU A 84 -13.75 -0.81 23.10
C LEU A 84 -14.04 0.29 22.07
N GLY A 85 -15.12 0.15 21.30
CA GLY A 85 -15.37 0.95 20.11
C GLY A 85 -14.62 0.45 18.87
N ALA A 86 -15.05 0.93 17.69
CA ALA A 86 -14.45 0.56 16.40
C ALA A 86 -13.23 1.42 16.00
N GLY A 87 -12.94 2.47 16.78
CA GLY A 87 -11.84 3.38 16.53
C GLY A 87 -10.48 2.79 16.93
N PRO A 88 -9.37 3.27 16.33
CA PRO A 88 -8.04 2.91 16.81
C PRO A 88 -7.82 3.45 18.22
N ILE A 89 -7.23 2.61 19.09
CA ILE A 89 -6.80 3.00 20.43
C ILE A 89 -5.32 3.30 20.38
N THR A 90 -4.93 4.49 20.83
CA THR A 90 -3.55 4.99 20.76
C THR A 90 -3.12 5.55 22.10
N GLY A 91 -1.81 5.65 22.30
CA GLY A 91 -1.22 6.19 23.53
C GLY A 91 -0.84 5.11 24.53
N ALA A 92 0.28 5.31 25.22
CA ALA A 92 0.89 4.30 26.08
C ALA A 92 -0.03 3.88 27.24
N GLU A 93 -0.73 4.82 27.87
CA GLU A 93 -1.64 4.54 28.99
C GLU A 93 -2.85 3.71 28.55
N ALA A 94 -3.48 4.08 27.44
CA ALA A 94 -4.63 3.35 26.91
C ALA A 94 -4.23 1.93 26.48
N LEU A 95 -3.07 1.78 25.85
CA LEU A 95 -2.53 0.46 25.50
C LEU A 95 -2.17 -0.36 26.75
N ALA A 96 -1.60 0.24 27.78
CA ALA A 96 -1.33 -0.45 29.04
C ALA A 96 -2.61 -0.97 29.71
N ALA A 97 -3.68 -0.16 29.69
CA ALA A 97 -4.98 -0.54 30.25
C ALA A 97 -5.63 -1.74 29.54
N LEU A 98 -5.32 -1.99 28.26
CA LEU A 98 -5.80 -3.15 27.51
C LEU A 98 -5.10 -4.48 27.89
N GLY A 99 -4.05 -4.44 28.71
CA GLY A 99 -3.28 -5.64 29.04
C GLY A 99 -2.67 -6.28 27.79
N MET A 100 -1.91 -5.50 27.02
CA MET A 100 -1.40 -5.90 25.71
C MET A 100 -0.49 -7.13 25.76
N THR A 101 -1.03 -8.27 25.34
CA THR A 101 -0.29 -9.52 25.17
C THR A 101 0.37 -9.60 23.79
N GLU A 102 1.36 -10.49 23.62
CA GLU A 102 1.95 -10.81 22.30
C GLU A 102 0.87 -11.20 21.26
N ALA A 103 -0.19 -11.89 21.67
CA ALA A 103 -1.29 -12.25 20.79
C ALA A 103 -2.09 -11.00 20.35
N ARG A 104 -2.42 -10.08 21.27
CA ARG A 104 -3.09 -8.82 20.94
C ARG A 104 -2.24 -7.96 20.01
N TRP A 105 -0.94 -7.84 20.27
CA TRP A 105 0.00 -7.15 19.39
C TRP A 105 0.01 -7.74 17.98
N GLY A 106 0.22 -9.05 17.86
CA GLY A 106 0.27 -9.73 16.57
C GLY A 106 -1.05 -9.66 15.80
N ASN A 107 -2.19 -9.69 16.48
CA ASN A 107 -3.51 -9.58 15.83
C ASN A 107 -3.76 -8.14 15.36
N SER A 108 -3.53 -7.15 16.22
CA SER A 108 -3.63 -5.74 15.86
C SER A 108 -2.74 -5.38 14.67
N ALA A 109 -1.47 -5.78 14.69
CA ALA A 109 -0.54 -5.50 13.61
C ALA A 109 -0.97 -6.13 12.28
N ARG A 110 -1.50 -7.36 12.29
CA ARG A 110 -2.06 -7.96 11.07
C ARG A 110 -3.18 -7.09 10.50
N ARG A 111 -4.09 -6.60 11.34
CA ARG A 111 -5.17 -5.70 10.92
C ARG A 111 -4.64 -4.38 10.40
N GLY A 112 -3.66 -3.79 11.06
CA GLY A 112 -2.94 -2.59 10.59
C GLY A 112 -2.32 -2.80 9.21
N THR A 113 -1.58 -3.90 9.01
CA THR A 113 -0.97 -4.23 7.70
C THR A 113 -2.03 -4.43 6.61
N GLN A 114 -3.18 -5.05 6.90
CA GLN A 114 -4.28 -5.16 5.94
C GLN A 114 -4.88 -3.79 5.60
N LYS A 115 -5.04 -2.89 6.58
CA LYS A 115 -5.50 -1.52 6.36
C LYS A 115 -4.53 -0.71 5.51
N LEU A 116 -3.22 -0.93 5.66
CA LEU A 116 -2.17 -0.31 4.83
C LEU A 116 -2.19 -0.87 3.40
N LEU A 117 -2.26 -2.20 3.24
CA LEU A 117 -2.39 -2.83 1.92
C LEU A 117 -3.65 -2.36 1.19
N ALA A 118 -4.76 -2.15 1.91
CA ALA A 118 -6.00 -1.58 1.37
C ALA A 118 -5.90 -0.09 0.96
N ARG A 119 -4.74 0.54 1.19
CA ARG A 119 -4.43 1.93 0.85
C ARG A 119 -3.25 2.02 -0.12
N GLY A 120 -2.95 0.96 -0.86
CA GLY A 120 -1.86 0.97 -1.85
C GLY A 120 -0.46 0.94 -1.25
N VAL A 121 -0.32 0.75 0.07
CA VAL A 121 0.99 0.75 0.73
C VAL A 121 1.75 -0.53 0.40
N VAL A 122 2.99 -0.37 -0.05
CA VAL A 122 3.91 -1.48 -0.37
C VAL A 122 5.17 -1.46 0.48
N ALA A 123 5.43 -0.34 1.15
CA ALA A 123 6.57 -0.16 2.04
C ALA A 123 6.18 0.63 3.30
N VAL A 124 6.91 0.37 4.38
CA VAL A 124 6.74 1.02 5.68
C VAL A 124 8.08 1.51 6.20
N ALA A 125 8.13 2.76 6.66
CA ALA A 125 9.29 3.33 7.33
C ALA A 125 9.10 3.25 8.85
N GLY A 126 9.98 2.52 9.54
CA GLY A 126 9.90 2.33 10.98
C GLY A 126 10.86 1.28 11.51
N ARG A 127 10.91 1.14 12.84
CA ARG A 127 11.64 0.07 13.53
C ARG A 127 10.67 -0.70 14.41
N PHE A 128 10.44 -1.95 14.06
CA PHE A 128 9.62 -2.84 14.89
C PHE A 128 10.49 -3.43 15.99
N THR A 129 10.02 -3.39 17.23
CA THR A 129 10.68 -3.97 18.40
C THR A 129 9.93 -5.20 18.91
N ILE A 130 8.60 -5.23 18.73
CA ILE A 130 7.73 -6.31 19.18
C ILE A 130 7.81 -7.50 18.20
N PRO A 131 8.19 -8.72 18.64
CA PRO A 131 8.39 -9.86 17.75
C PRO A 131 7.15 -10.23 16.91
N SER A 132 5.97 -10.28 17.53
CA SER A 132 4.72 -10.60 16.83
C SER A 132 4.32 -9.56 15.78
N VAL A 133 4.61 -8.28 16.02
CA VAL A 133 4.40 -7.19 15.06
C VAL A 133 5.36 -7.31 13.88
N ARG A 134 6.65 -7.50 14.15
CA ARG A 134 7.66 -7.76 13.10
C ARG A 134 7.24 -8.94 12.21
N ALA A 135 6.79 -10.04 12.83
CA ALA A 135 6.33 -11.21 12.10
C ALA A 135 5.06 -10.94 11.27
N ALA A 136 4.16 -10.06 11.72
CA ALA A 136 2.99 -9.64 10.94
C ALA A 136 3.41 -8.81 9.71
N VAL A 137 4.32 -7.85 9.88
CA VAL A 137 4.83 -7.00 8.79
C VAL A 137 5.54 -7.83 7.74
N VAL A 138 6.50 -8.69 8.13
CA VAL A 138 7.24 -9.54 7.19
C VAL A 138 6.31 -10.45 6.40
N ARG A 139 5.33 -11.09 7.07
CA ARG A 139 4.37 -11.99 6.39
C ARG A 139 3.38 -11.27 5.48
N SER A 140 3.14 -9.98 5.70
CA SER A 140 2.30 -9.16 4.82
C SER A 140 2.97 -8.85 3.47
N GLY A 141 4.29 -9.02 3.35
CA GLY A 141 5.07 -8.69 2.16
C GLY A 141 5.50 -7.22 2.06
N LEU A 142 5.10 -6.36 3.01
CA LEU A 142 5.52 -4.97 3.06
C LEU A 142 7.05 -4.86 3.18
N THR A 143 7.65 -3.97 2.40
CA THR A 143 9.08 -3.67 2.51
C THR A 143 9.32 -2.76 3.71
N VAL A 144 10.23 -3.14 4.61
CA VAL A 144 10.62 -2.29 5.73
C VAL A 144 11.83 -1.46 5.34
N VAL A 145 11.72 -0.15 5.45
CA VAL A 145 12.82 0.79 5.23
C VAL A 145 13.18 1.51 6.55
N PRO A 146 14.37 2.11 6.65
CA PRO A 146 14.73 2.90 7.83
C PRO A 146 13.68 3.99 8.13
N PRO A 147 13.52 4.39 9.41
CA PRO A 147 12.65 5.50 9.77
C PRO A 147 12.94 6.73 8.92
N ALA A 148 11.87 7.38 8.47
CA ALA A 148 11.94 8.54 7.60
C ALA A 148 11.03 9.64 8.18
N PRO A 149 11.41 10.92 8.06
CA PRO A 149 10.65 12.01 8.64
C PRO A 149 9.26 12.12 8.00
N TYR A 150 8.28 12.52 8.81
CA TYR A 150 6.90 12.82 8.40
C TYR A 150 6.39 14.02 9.21
N ALA A 151 5.41 14.74 8.65
CA ALA A 151 4.78 15.87 9.31
C ALA A 151 3.47 15.44 9.98
N GLY A 152 3.18 15.98 11.15
CA GLY A 152 1.95 15.68 11.89
C GLY A 152 1.91 14.28 12.50
N PRO A 153 0.74 13.82 12.97
CA PRO A 153 0.58 12.47 13.51
C PRO A 153 0.72 11.41 12.40
N PRO A 154 1.23 10.20 12.72
CA PRO A 154 1.24 9.07 11.79
C PRO A 154 -0.15 8.78 11.23
N SER A 155 -0.23 8.53 9.93
CA SER A 155 -1.48 8.29 9.22
C SER A 155 -1.42 6.95 8.47
N LEU A 156 -2.54 6.22 8.48
CA LEU A 156 -2.72 5.06 7.59
C LEU A 156 -2.78 5.48 6.11
N ASP A 157 -3.08 6.75 5.83
CA ASP A 157 -3.12 7.33 4.49
C ASP A 157 -1.83 8.12 4.21
N PRO A 158 -0.90 7.58 3.39
CA PRO A 158 0.35 8.27 3.06
C PRO A 158 0.19 9.51 2.20
N LEU A 159 -0.98 9.72 1.59
CA LEU A 159 -1.26 10.90 0.76
C LEU A 159 -1.79 12.07 1.58
N ALA A 160 -2.20 11.82 2.83
CA ALA A 160 -2.77 12.83 3.70
C ALA A 160 -1.78 13.99 3.94
N GLY A 161 -2.23 15.21 3.69
CA GLY A 161 -1.45 16.43 3.91
C GLY A 161 -0.39 16.71 2.85
N LEU A 162 -0.30 15.90 1.79
CA LEU A 162 0.58 16.19 0.65
C LEU A 162 -0.15 17.08 -0.37
N GLY A 163 0.60 17.97 -1.04
CA GLY A 163 0.10 18.72 -2.19
C GLY A 163 0.21 17.97 -3.52
N ALA A 164 0.99 16.88 -3.55
CA ALA A 164 1.20 16.03 -4.72
C ALA A 164 1.52 14.59 -4.28
N PRO A 165 1.15 13.56 -5.07
CA PRO A 165 1.34 12.16 -4.68
C PRO A 165 2.80 11.70 -4.68
N ASP A 166 3.68 12.40 -5.39
CA ASP A 166 5.10 12.06 -5.59
C ASP A 166 5.84 11.74 -4.30
N GLY A 167 5.62 12.53 -3.24
CA GLY A 167 6.26 12.34 -1.94
C GLY A 167 5.86 11.06 -1.20
N ALA A 168 4.76 10.41 -1.63
CA ALA A 168 4.27 9.16 -1.06
C ALA A 168 4.71 7.92 -1.85
N PHE A 169 5.17 8.06 -3.10
CA PHE A 169 5.57 6.92 -3.92
C PHE A 169 6.80 6.20 -3.36
N HIS A 170 6.77 4.86 -3.40
CA HIS A 170 7.90 4.00 -3.08
C HIS A 170 8.57 3.49 -4.37
N GLY A 171 9.51 4.29 -4.87
CA GLY A 171 10.28 3.98 -6.08
C GLY A 171 9.54 4.32 -7.36
N GLU A 172 9.89 3.61 -8.44
CA GLU A 172 9.41 3.86 -9.80
C GLU A 172 9.09 2.54 -10.51
N LEU A 173 8.16 2.62 -11.45
CA LEU A 173 7.77 1.55 -12.36
C LEU A 173 8.65 1.62 -13.60
N ARG A 174 9.67 0.76 -13.63
CA ARG A 174 10.59 0.62 -14.76
C ARG A 174 11.02 -0.82 -14.92
N GLU A 175 11.53 -1.15 -16.10
CA GLU A 175 12.08 -2.47 -16.38
C GLU A 175 13.15 -2.89 -15.35
N GLY A 176 13.07 -4.14 -14.91
CA GLY A 176 13.93 -4.74 -13.88
C GLY A 176 13.57 -4.37 -12.43
N ALA A 177 12.71 -3.38 -12.20
CA ALA A 177 12.26 -3.03 -10.86
C ALA A 177 11.38 -4.13 -10.26
N ALA A 178 11.30 -4.15 -8.92
CA ALA A 178 10.38 -5.04 -8.24
C ALA A 178 8.93 -4.64 -8.57
N ALA A 179 8.06 -5.62 -8.79
CA ALA A 179 6.64 -5.39 -9.07
C ALA A 179 5.89 -4.96 -7.78
N ARG A 180 5.99 -3.66 -7.47
CA ARG A 180 5.37 -2.99 -6.32
C ARG A 180 4.58 -1.76 -6.78
N PHE A 181 3.28 -1.93 -6.95
CA PHE A 181 2.41 -0.88 -7.47
C PHE A 181 1.02 -0.96 -6.86
N ALA A 182 0.31 0.16 -6.95
CA ALA A 182 -1.06 0.29 -6.50
C ALA A 182 -1.92 0.94 -7.58
N VAL A 183 -3.22 0.65 -7.53
CA VAL A 183 -4.22 1.27 -8.42
C VAL A 183 -5.26 1.98 -7.59
N PHE A 184 -5.64 3.18 -8.00
CA PHE A 184 -6.57 4.06 -7.30
C PHE A 184 -7.72 4.46 -8.22
N ALA A 185 -8.95 4.34 -7.73
CA ALA A 185 -10.17 4.74 -8.44
C ALA A 185 -10.39 6.26 -8.36
N VAL A 186 -9.51 7.00 -9.04
CA VAL A 186 -9.57 8.46 -9.24
C VAL A 186 -9.39 8.76 -10.73
N ALA A 187 -9.88 9.92 -11.20
CA ALA A 187 -9.83 10.25 -12.63
C ALA A 187 -8.41 10.63 -13.09
N GLY A 188 -7.59 11.15 -12.19
CA GLY A 188 -6.23 11.58 -12.49
C GLY A 188 -5.34 11.62 -11.25
N PRO A 189 -4.01 11.66 -11.42
CA PRO A 189 -3.06 11.63 -10.31
C PRO A 189 -3.17 12.84 -9.38
N ALA A 190 -3.64 13.99 -9.87
CA ALA A 190 -3.87 15.18 -9.06
C ALA A 190 -4.95 14.99 -7.99
N GLU A 191 -5.92 14.08 -8.21
CA GLU A 191 -6.96 13.78 -7.22
C GLU A 191 -6.47 12.88 -6.08
N LEU A 192 -5.28 12.26 -6.20
CA LEU A 192 -4.79 11.31 -5.20
C LEU A 192 -4.68 11.93 -3.80
N PRO A 193 -4.06 13.10 -3.60
CA PRO A 193 -3.98 13.71 -2.27
C PRO A 193 -5.33 14.20 -1.75
N GLU A 194 -6.24 14.63 -2.64
CA GLU A 194 -7.56 15.17 -2.28
C GLU A 194 -8.52 14.07 -1.82
N ARG A 195 -8.52 12.94 -2.53
CA ARG A 195 -9.41 11.80 -2.29
C ARG A 195 -8.83 10.80 -1.31
N GLY A 196 -7.50 10.82 -1.16
CA GLY A 196 -6.74 9.96 -0.27
C GLY A 196 -6.60 8.52 -0.76
N ALA A 197 -5.76 7.77 -0.03
CA ALA A 197 -5.39 6.41 -0.39
C ALA A 197 -6.53 5.39 -0.21
N SER A 198 -7.64 5.78 0.42
CA SER A 198 -8.85 4.94 0.55
C SER A 198 -9.54 4.62 -0.79
N THR A 199 -9.15 5.34 -1.86
CA THR A 199 -9.56 5.07 -3.25
C THR A 199 -8.83 3.87 -3.87
N CYS A 200 -7.87 3.27 -3.17
CA CYS A 200 -7.15 2.10 -3.67
C CYS A 200 -8.12 0.94 -3.99
N VAL A 201 -7.93 0.35 -5.16
CA VAL A 201 -8.67 -0.84 -5.63
C VAL A 201 -7.79 -2.07 -5.80
N ALA A 202 -6.48 -1.89 -5.89
CA ALA A 202 -5.53 -3.00 -5.99
C ALA A 202 -4.15 -2.62 -5.44
N THR A 203 -3.52 -3.56 -4.74
CA THR A 203 -2.12 -3.45 -4.30
C THR A 203 -1.38 -4.71 -4.69
N VAL A 204 -0.26 -4.54 -5.39
CA VAL A 204 0.58 -5.63 -5.88
C VAL A 204 1.96 -5.53 -5.26
N ILE A 205 2.44 -6.65 -4.71
CA ILE A 205 3.81 -6.77 -4.19
C ILE A 205 4.41 -8.07 -4.69
N GLY A 206 5.58 -7.99 -5.34
CA GLY A 206 6.27 -9.14 -5.91
C GLY A 206 5.38 -9.90 -6.90
N GLY A 207 4.62 -9.18 -7.72
CA GLY A 207 3.69 -9.73 -8.71
C GLY A 207 2.44 -10.39 -8.12
N ARG A 208 2.29 -10.40 -6.78
CA ARG A 208 1.11 -10.95 -6.09
C ARG A 208 0.12 -9.84 -5.79
N LEU A 209 -1.14 -10.06 -6.15
CA LEU A 209 -2.25 -9.17 -5.80
C LEU A 209 -2.61 -9.38 -4.32
N LEU A 210 -2.13 -8.51 -3.44
CA LEU A 210 -2.29 -8.61 -1.98
C LEU A 210 -3.51 -7.86 -1.45
N HIS A 211 -3.98 -6.86 -2.19
CA HIS A 211 -5.27 -6.24 -1.97
C HIS A 211 -6.03 -6.16 -3.28
N ARG A 212 -7.35 -6.40 -3.20
CA ARG A 212 -8.30 -6.12 -4.27
C ARG A 212 -9.61 -5.69 -3.64
N ARG A 213 -10.07 -4.49 -3.98
CA ARG A 213 -11.44 -4.04 -3.68
C ARG A 213 -12.39 -4.74 -4.66
N ARG A 214 -13.47 -5.30 -4.11
CA ARG A 214 -14.53 -5.93 -4.91
C ARG A 214 -15.42 -4.86 -5.52
#